data_AF-A0A2U2ZK62-F1
#
_entry.id   AF-A0A2U2ZK62-F1
#
_cell.length_a   1.000
_cell.length_b   1.000
_cell.length_c   1.000
_cell.angle_alpha   90.00
_cell.angle_beta   90.00
_cell.angle_gamma   90.00
#
_symmetry.space_group_name_H-M   'P 1'
#
loop_
_entity.id
_entity.type
_entity.pdbx_description
1 polymer ?
#
loop_
_entity_poly.entity_id
_entity_poly.type
_entity_poly.pdbx_seq_one_letter_code
_entity_poly.pdbx_strand_id
1 'polypeptide(L)'
;MTQHGDDTAGRRSDVAELHLAAEEPELILRGGAVANDPLVDDAGPEELPLDLNQAILRAAKRTGALLKQSGYPFALAGSVAVYAHGGAQNLQHDVDFCIRPEDAEAVAEALRAAGLPVRRPPEDWLLKATCLGQQVDLIFELAHQPVTAELLARAQELSVDSVHMPVLSPTDLMRSLMAAFSEHHCDFGAVLPIARALREKIDWTEVRSACAGAAMPEAFLYFLERLDVIPAGREENQR
;
A
#
# COMPACT_ATOMS: atom_id res chain seq x y z
N MET A 1 -33.58 29.38 -39.98
CA MET A 1 -33.39 30.49 -39.01
C MET A 1 -33.94 29.98 -37.70
N THR A 2 -33.20 29.77 -36.61
CA THR A 2 -31.86 30.22 -36.18
C THR A 2 -31.45 29.35 -34.98
N GLN A 3 -30.14 29.27 -34.75
CA GLN A 3 -29.42 28.47 -33.75
C GLN A 3 -29.65 28.91 -32.28
N HIS A 4 -29.43 27.96 -31.35
CA HIS A 4 -28.64 28.04 -30.09
C HIS A 4 -28.67 26.59 -29.53
N GLY A 5 -27.60 25.86 -29.25
CA GLY A 5 -26.25 26.23 -28.85
C GLY A 5 -26.13 26.07 -27.34
N ASP A 6 -25.99 24.82 -26.86
CA ASP A 6 -25.44 24.57 -25.51
C ASP A 6 -24.63 23.27 -25.52
N ASP A 7 -23.31 23.46 -25.57
CA ASP A 7 -22.28 22.46 -25.34
C ASP A 7 -22.06 22.37 -23.83
N THR A 8 -22.50 21.29 -23.20
CA THR A 8 -21.98 20.90 -21.88
C THR A 8 -21.28 19.57 -21.99
N ALA A 9 -19.95 19.68 -22.08
CA ALA A 9 -19.01 18.57 -22.03
C ALA A 9 -19.25 17.71 -20.78
N GLY A 10 -19.61 16.45 -21.00
CA GLY A 10 -19.63 15.42 -19.97
C GLY A 10 -18.21 15.12 -19.53
N ARG A 11 -17.82 15.68 -18.38
CA ARG A 11 -16.59 15.32 -17.68
C ARG A 11 -16.83 13.96 -17.00
N ARG A 12 -16.42 12.88 -17.66
CA ARG A 12 -16.28 11.56 -17.03
C ARG A 12 -15.23 11.66 -15.93
N SER A 13 -15.64 11.36 -14.70
CA SER A 13 -14.75 11.17 -13.56
C SER A 13 -14.18 9.76 -13.65
N ASP A 14 -12.97 9.64 -14.18
CA ASP A 14 -12.18 8.41 -14.07
C ASP A 14 -11.59 8.39 -12.65
N VAL A 15 -12.16 7.54 -11.81
CA VAL A 15 -11.75 7.33 -10.41
C VAL A 15 -10.49 6.46 -10.45
N ALA A 16 -9.39 6.97 -9.89
CA ALA A 16 -8.15 6.22 -9.74
C ALA A 16 -8.38 5.07 -8.75
N GLU A 17 -8.44 3.85 -9.28
CA GLU A 17 -8.56 2.63 -8.51
C GLU A 17 -7.28 2.38 -7.73
N LEU A 18 -7.37 2.34 -6.40
CA LEU A 18 -6.46 1.54 -5.60
C LEU A 18 -6.76 0.08 -5.95
N HIS A 19 -6.14 -0.43 -7.00
CA HIS A 19 -6.28 -1.81 -7.42
C HIS A 19 -5.69 -2.75 -6.37
N LEU A 20 -6.54 -3.25 -5.49
CA LEU A 20 -6.37 -4.55 -4.85
C LEU A 20 -6.74 -5.62 -5.89
N ALA A 21 -5.83 -5.90 -6.82
CA ALA A 21 -6.01 -6.94 -7.83
C ALA A 21 -5.87 -8.32 -7.17
N ALA A 22 -7.00 -8.94 -6.83
CA ALA A 22 -7.11 -10.39 -6.78
C ALA A 22 -7.40 -10.88 -8.20
N GLU A 23 -6.37 -11.27 -8.94
CA GLU A 23 -6.57 -12.10 -10.14
C GLU A 23 -6.43 -13.56 -9.75
N GLU A 24 -7.54 -14.30 -9.78
CA GLU A 24 -7.53 -15.77 -9.73
C GLU A 24 -6.90 -16.33 -11.02
N PRO A 25 -5.99 -17.31 -10.96
CA PRO A 25 -5.48 -17.93 -12.17
C PRO A 25 -6.55 -18.87 -12.76
N GLU A 26 -7.05 -18.52 -13.95
CA GLU A 26 -7.83 -19.41 -14.80
C GLU A 26 -7.01 -20.67 -15.16
N LEU A 27 -7.44 -21.81 -14.62
CA LEU A 27 -6.91 -23.13 -14.92
C LEU A 27 -7.36 -23.57 -16.33
N ILE A 28 -6.57 -23.27 -17.36
CA ILE A 28 -6.80 -23.77 -18.72
C ILE A 28 -6.39 -25.24 -18.79
N LEU A 29 -7.35 -26.15 -18.59
CA LEU A 29 -7.23 -27.56 -18.97
C LEU A 29 -7.36 -27.67 -20.50
N ARG A 30 -6.24 -27.84 -21.20
CA ARG A 30 -6.23 -28.38 -22.58
C ARG A 30 -5.49 -29.70 -22.62
N GLY A 31 -6.28 -30.77 -22.72
CA GLY A 31 -5.79 -32.12 -23.00
C GLY A 31 -5.23 -32.24 -24.42
N GLY A 32 -4.15 -33.03 -24.53
CA GLY A 32 -3.55 -33.45 -25.78
C GLY A 32 -2.42 -34.43 -25.50
N ALA A 33 -2.71 -35.73 -25.60
CA ALA A 33 -1.73 -36.80 -25.47
C ALA A 33 -1.05 -37.05 -26.82
N VAL A 34 0.29 -37.08 -26.88
CA VAL A 34 1.09 -37.98 -27.75
C VAL A 34 2.49 -38.21 -27.15
N ALA A 35 2.99 -39.43 -27.30
CA ALA A 35 4.14 -40.06 -26.63
C ALA A 35 5.53 -39.78 -27.26
N ASN A 36 6.61 -39.82 -26.44
CA ASN A 36 7.71 -40.83 -26.45
C ASN A 36 9.07 -40.36 -25.87
N ASP A 37 9.63 -41.19 -24.97
CA ASP A 37 11.04 -41.58 -24.74
C ASP A 37 12.08 -40.61 -24.07
N PRO A 38 13.21 -41.09 -23.50
CA PRO A 38 13.44 -41.03 -22.05
C PRO A 38 14.74 -40.30 -21.62
N LEU A 39 14.79 -39.94 -20.33
CA LEU A 39 15.97 -39.68 -19.50
C LEU A 39 16.98 -38.64 -20.00
N VAL A 40 16.76 -37.38 -19.59
CA VAL A 40 17.86 -36.48 -19.21
C VAL A 40 17.54 -35.94 -17.82
N ASP A 41 18.17 -36.55 -16.82
CA ASP A 41 18.14 -36.10 -15.43
C ASP A 41 19.28 -35.08 -15.25
N ASP A 42 18.96 -33.81 -15.45
CA ASP A 42 19.81 -32.67 -15.07
C ASP A 42 18.93 -31.54 -14.51
N ALA A 43 18.11 -31.87 -13.51
CA ALA A 43 17.51 -30.86 -12.65
C ALA A 43 18.49 -30.62 -11.50
N GLY A 44 19.27 -29.55 -11.60
CA GLY A 44 19.87 -28.91 -10.42
C GLY A 44 18.79 -28.70 -9.35
N PRO A 45 19.16 -28.57 -8.06
CA PRO A 45 18.19 -28.58 -6.96
C PRO A 45 17.08 -27.59 -7.28
N GLU A 46 15.87 -28.10 -7.50
CA GLU A 46 14.66 -27.31 -7.70
C GLU A 46 14.59 -26.37 -6.50
N GLU A 47 14.97 -25.10 -6.70
CA GLU A 47 14.78 -24.05 -5.72
C GLU A 47 13.29 -24.02 -5.46
N LEU A 48 12.88 -24.54 -4.31
CA LEU A 48 11.50 -24.51 -3.86
C LEU A 48 10.98 -23.08 -4.06
N PRO A 49 9.77 -22.90 -4.63
CA PRO A 49 9.23 -21.57 -4.88
C PRO A 49 9.33 -20.74 -3.60
N LEU A 50 9.98 -19.58 -3.70
CA LEU A 50 10.08 -18.64 -2.59
C LEU A 50 8.66 -18.34 -2.09
N ASP A 51 8.46 -18.43 -0.77
CA ASP A 51 7.25 -17.91 -0.14
C ASP A 51 7.08 -16.44 -0.55
N LEU A 52 5.92 -16.08 -1.09
CA LEU A 52 5.63 -14.75 -1.63
C LEU A 52 5.93 -13.66 -0.58
N ASN A 53 5.58 -13.92 0.69
CA ASN A 53 5.89 -13.03 1.79
C ASN A 53 7.40 -12.76 1.90
N GLN A 54 8.21 -13.82 1.79
CA GLN A 54 9.66 -13.70 1.85
C GLN A 54 10.21 -12.94 0.63
N ALA A 55 9.64 -13.14 -0.56
CA ALA A 55 10.03 -12.40 -1.76
C ALA A 55 9.78 -10.89 -1.60
N ILE A 56 8.60 -10.52 -1.10
CA ILE A 56 8.21 -9.12 -0.81
C ILE A 56 9.13 -8.51 0.25
N LEU A 57 9.39 -9.22 1.36
CA LEU A 57 10.28 -8.73 2.42
C LEU A 57 11.72 -8.53 1.92
N ARG A 58 12.23 -9.42 1.07
CA ARG A 58 13.55 -9.26 0.44
C ARG A 58 13.61 -8.05 -0.48
N ALA A 59 12.54 -7.80 -1.26
CA ALA A 59 12.43 -6.62 -2.11
C ALA A 59 12.39 -5.34 -1.26
N ALA A 60 11.57 -5.31 -0.20
CA ALA A 60 11.49 -4.19 0.74
C ALA A 60 12.83 -3.89 1.40
N LYS A 61 13.53 -4.92 1.86
CA LYS A 61 14.88 -4.82 2.42
C LYS A 61 15.89 -4.20 1.44
N ARG A 62 15.94 -4.71 0.21
CA ARG A 62 16.88 -4.22 -0.81
C ARG A 62 16.56 -2.78 -1.20
N THR A 63 15.30 -2.47 -1.45
CA THR A 63 14.89 -1.11 -1.84
C THR A 63 15.07 -0.12 -0.68
N GLY A 64 14.68 -0.48 0.55
CA GLY A 64 14.90 0.35 1.73
C GLY A 64 16.37 0.65 1.98
N ALA A 65 17.27 -0.32 1.77
CA ALA A 65 18.72 -0.09 1.88
C ALA A 65 19.24 0.93 0.84
N LEU A 66 18.70 0.91 -0.38
CA LEU A 66 19.06 1.87 -1.44
C LEU A 66 18.48 3.26 -1.19
N LEU A 67 17.24 3.33 -0.69
CA LEU A 67 16.64 4.60 -0.25
C LEU A 67 17.44 5.23 0.89
N LYS A 68 17.97 4.45 1.84
CA LYS A 68 18.89 4.98 2.87
C LYS A 68 20.18 5.55 2.27
N GLN A 69 20.71 4.92 1.23
CA GLN A 69 21.94 5.37 0.57
C GLN A 69 21.73 6.63 -0.27
N SER A 70 20.52 6.87 -0.79
CA SER A 70 20.20 8.07 -1.57
C SER A 70 20.21 9.34 -0.71
N GLY A 71 20.00 9.22 0.61
CA GLY A 71 19.99 10.33 1.55
C GLY A 71 18.69 11.14 1.58
N TYR A 72 17.68 10.75 0.80
CA TYR A 72 16.36 11.40 0.80
C TYR A 72 15.45 10.80 1.88
N PRO A 73 14.63 11.63 2.57
CA PRO A 73 13.64 11.13 3.51
C PRO A 73 12.63 10.19 2.85
N PHE A 74 12.33 9.08 3.51
CA PHE A 74 11.32 8.12 3.08
C PHE A 74 10.72 7.40 4.29
N ALA A 75 9.60 6.70 4.09
CA ALA A 75 9.05 5.77 5.07
C ALA A 75 8.36 4.59 4.38
N LEU A 76 8.52 3.39 4.92
CA LEU A 76 7.78 2.21 4.49
C LEU A 76 6.29 2.36 4.86
N ALA A 77 5.41 2.01 3.93
CA ALA A 77 3.96 2.08 4.05
C ALA A 77 3.29 0.73 3.74
N GLY A 78 1.97 0.75 3.58
CA GLY A 78 1.20 -0.40 3.10
C GLY A 78 1.29 -1.65 3.97
N SER A 79 1.11 -2.80 3.33
CA SER A 79 1.04 -4.10 4.02
C SER A 79 2.34 -4.48 4.75
N VAL A 80 3.49 -4.13 4.16
CA VAL A 80 4.81 -4.40 4.77
C VAL A 80 5.02 -3.55 6.03
N ALA A 81 4.55 -2.31 6.05
CA ALA A 81 4.57 -1.49 7.26
C ALA A 81 3.68 -2.06 8.36
N VAL A 82 2.48 -2.53 8.01
CA VAL A 82 1.58 -3.22 8.96
C VAL A 82 2.25 -4.46 9.54
N TYR A 83 2.91 -5.26 8.70
CA TYR A 83 3.71 -6.41 9.14
C TYR A 83 4.84 -6.01 10.10
N ALA A 84 5.59 -4.94 9.80
CA ALA A 84 6.67 -4.44 10.65
C ALA A 84 6.17 -4.01 12.05
N HIS A 85 4.92 -3.54 12.13
CA HIS A 85 4.24 -3.25 13.39
C HIS A 85 3.68 -4.47 14.13
N GLY A 86 3.89 -5.69 13.61
CA GLY A 86 3.36 -6.93 14.18
C GLY A 86 1.91 -7.23 13.79
N GLY A 87 1.44 -6.64 12.69
CA GLY A 87 0.15 -6.91 12.08
C GLY A 87 0.09 -8.26 11.33
N ALA A 88 -1.01 -8.51 10.61
CA ALA A 88 -1.25 -9.77 9.92
C ALA A 88 -0.14 -10.12 8.91
N GLN A 89 0.12 -11.43 8.75
CA GLN A 89 1.28 -11.97 8.01
C GLN A 89 1.06 -12.18 6.51
N ASN A 90 -0.11 -11.84 5.95
CA ASN A 90 -0.43 -12.12 4.56
C ASN A 90 -0.03 -10.93 3.66
N LEU A 91 1.25 -10.86 3.28
CA LEU A 91 1.76 -9.87 2.35
C LEU A 91 1.40 -10.33 0.93
N GLN A 92 0.24 -9.93 0.44
CA GLN A 92 -0.21 -10.26 -0.92
C GLN A 92 -0.02 -9.11 -1.92
N HIS A 93 0.67 -8.05 -1.50
CA HIS A 93 0.73 -6.80 -2.23
C HIS A 93 2.17 -6.34 -2.48
N ASP A 94 2.28 -5.30 -3.29
CA ASP A 94 3.52 -4.62 -3.62
C ASP A 94 4.18 -4.00 -2.37
N VAL A 95 5.44 -3.60 -2.52
CA VAL A 95 6.15 -2.87 -1.46
C VAL A 95 5.89 -1.37 -1.61
N ASP A 96 5.34 -0.74 -0.59
CA ASP A 96 5.04 0.70 -0.63
C ASP A 96 6.07 1.52 0.16
N PHE A 97 6.64 2.55 -0.47
CA PHE A 97 7.44 3.58 0.20
C PHE A 97 6.87 4.97 -0.07
N CYS A 98 6.66 5.74 0.99
CA CYS A 98 6.36 7.15 0.90
C CYS A 98 7.65 7.97 0.76
N ILE A 99 7.68 8.88 -0.20
CA ILE A 99 8.74 9.87 -0.44
C ILE A 99 8.12 11.23 -0.71
N ARG A 100 8.87 12.32 -0.55
CA ARG A 100 8.32 13.65 -0.81
C ARG A 100 8.17 13.90 -2.32
N PRO A 101 7.11 14.62 -2.76
CA PRO A 101 6.93 14.98 -4.18
C PRO A 101 8.15 15.67 -4.80
N GLU A 102 8.77 16.60 -4.06
CA GLU A 102 9.95 17.34 -4.52
C GLU A 102 11.19 16.47 -4.72
N ASP A 103 11.25 15.32 -4.05
CA ASP A 103 12.39 14.40 -4.11
C ASP A 103 12.17 13.26 -5.13
N ALA A 104 10.96 13.12 -5.69
CA ALA A 104 10.56 11.93 -6.44
C ALA A 104 11.51 11.59 -7.61
N GLU A 105 11.88 12.58 -8.42
CA GLU A 105 12.77 12.35 -9.56
C GLU A 105 14.22 12.08 -9.11
N ALA A 106 14.69 12.72 -8.04
CA ALA A 106 16.03 12.49 -7.52
C ALA A 106 16.17 11.10 -6.88
N VAL A 107 15.15 10.65 -6.16
CA VAL A 107 15.05 9.29 -5.65
C VAL A 107 15.02 8.28 -6.81
N ALA A 108 14.23 8.53 -7.85
CA ALA A 108 14.16 7.67 -9.02
C ALA A 108 15.53 7.51 -9.70
N GLU A 109 16.26 8.61 -9.88
CA GLU A 109 17.60 8.58 -10.47
C GLU A 109 18.60 7.82 -9.59
N ALA A 110 18.58 8.03 -8.27
CA ALA A 110 19.42 7.30 -7.34
C ALA A 110 19.17 5.78 -7.40
N LEU A 111 17.90 5.37 -7.47
CA LEU A 111 17.53 3.95 -7.61
C LEU A 111 17.96 3.38 -8.97
N ARG A 112 17.79 4.12 -10.07
CA ARG A 112 18.28 3.72 -11.40
C ARG A 112 19.80 3.56 -11.43
N ALA A 113 20.53 4.51 -10.84
CA ALA A 113 21.99 4.43 -10.71
C ALA A 113 22.45 3.23 -9.88
N ALA A 114 21.64 2.80 -8.90
CA ALA A 114 21.86 1.59 -8.13
C ALA A 114 21.37 0.29 -8.82
N GLY A 115 20.90 0.39 -10.07
CA GLY A 115 20.45 -0.75 -10.88
C GLY A 115 19.03 -1.23 -10.62
N LEU A 116 18.17 -0.41 -9.98
CA LEU A 116 16.74 -0.66 -9.87
C LEU A 116 16.00 0.11 -10.98
N PRO A 117 15.34 -0.58 -11.93
CA PRO A 117 14.52 0.09 -12.93
C PRO A 117 13.38 0.86 -12.25
N VAL A 118 13.23 2.14 -12.60
CA VAL A 118 12.13 3.00 -12.14
C VAL A 118 11.41 3.60 -13.34
N ARG A 119 10.09 3.42 -13.40
CA ARG A 119 9.19 3.95 -14.43
C ARG A 119 8.14 4.86 -13.83
N ARG A 120 7.66 5.80 -14.64
CA ARG A 120 6.45 6.59 -14.35
C ARG A 120 5.26 5.89 -15.00
N PRO A 121 4.28 5.43 -14.23
CA PRO A 121 3.07 4.87 -14.80
C PRO A 121 2.06 6.02 -15.09
N PRO A 122 0.85 5.74 -15.60
CA PRO A 122 -0.16 6.77 -15.84
C PRO A 122 -0.65 7.47 -14.57
N GLU A 123 -0.48 6.85 -13.40
CA GLU A 123 -0.86 7.41 -12.11
C GLU A 123 0.04 8.59 -11.72
N ASP A 124 -0.59 9.74 -11.45
CA ASP A 124 0.11 10.98 -11.12
C ASP A 124 0.59 11.07 -9.66
N TRP A 125 0.42 10.01 -8.86
CA TRP A 125 0.66 10.01 -7.40
C TRP A 125 1.85 9.14 -6.95
N LEU A 126 2.46 8.36 -7.86
CA LEU A 126 3.61 7.50 -7.55
C LEU A 126 4.58 7.30 -8.73
N LEU A 127 5.73 6.68 -8.43
CA LEU A 127 6.58 6.02 -9.40
C LEU A 127 6.63 4.51 -9.10
N LYS A 128 6.86 3.68 -10.11
CA LYS A 128 7.00 2.22 -9.92
C LYS A 128 8.42 1.76 -10.17
N ALA A 129 8.96 0.99 -9.23
CA ALA A 129 10.22 0.31 -9.37
C ALA A 129 10.03 -1.21 -9.34
N THR A 130 10.99 -1.94 -9.91
CA THR A 130 11.00 -3.42 -9.84
C THR A 130 12.25 -3.87 -9.08
N CYS A 131 12.07 -4.66 -8.03
CA CYS A 131 13.16 -5.17 -7.21
C CYS A 131 12.95 -6.67 -6.96
N LEU A 132 13.90 -7.51 -7.40
CA LEU A 132 13.84 -8.97 -7.21
C LEU A 132 12.54 -9.61 -7.74
N GLY A 133 12.00 -9.08 -8.84
CA GLY A 133 10.74 -9.54 -9.44
C GLY A 133 9.47 -9.03 -8.75
N GLN A 134 9.58 -8.27 -7.65
CA GLN A 134 8.46 -7.65 -6.95
C GLN A 134 8.32 -6.18 -7.37
N GLN A 135 7.08 -5.68 -7.42
CA GLN A 135 6.82 -4.26 -7.63
C GLN A 135 7.05 -3.48 -6.33
N VAL A 136 7.50 -2.25 -6.51
CA VAL A 136 7.74 -1.30 -5.44
C VAL A 136 7.15 0.04 -5.84
N ASP A 137 6.18 0.52 -5.08
CA ASP A 137 5.51 1.79 -5.30
C ASP A 137 6.22 2.88 -4.47
N LEU A 138 6.65 3.94 -5.15
CA LEU A 138 7.27 5.14 -4.59
C LEU A 138 6.20 6.23 -4.56
N ILE A 139 5.42 6.24 -3.50
CA ILE A 139 4.23 7.07 -3.29
C ILE A 139 4.67 8.46 -2.84
N PHE A 140 4.26 9.50 -3.57
CA PHE A 140 4.47 10.89 -3.15
C PHE A 140 3.17 11.65 -2.89
N GLU A 141 2.03 11.07 -3.24
CA GLU A 141 0.71 11.49 -2.76
C GLU A 141 0.00 10.29 -2.14
N LEU A 142 -0.24 10.35 -0.82
CA LEU A 142 -0.84 9.31 -0.02
C LEU A 142 -2.25 9.73 0.39
N ALA A 143 -3.26 8.94 0.01
CA ALA A 143 -4.67 9.24 0.27
C ALA A 143 -5.07 10.67 -0.17
N HIS A 144 -4.72 11.03 -1.41
CA HIS A 144 -4.98 12.34 -2.02
C HIS A 144 -4.32 13.53 -1.32
N GLN A 145 -3.30 13.29 -0.49
CA GLN A 145 -2.53 14.32 0.19
C GLN A 145 -1.04 14.14 -0.11
N PRO A 146 -0.30 15.23 -0.38
CA PRO A 146 1.14 15.12 -0.62
C PRO A 146 1.83 14.54 0.61
N VAL A 147 2.80 13.65 0.39
CA VAL A 147 3.66 13.12 1.46
C VAL A 147 4.53 14.24 1.98
N THR A 148 4.26 14.70 3.20
CA THR A 148 4.96 15.84 3.81
C THR A 148 6.16 15.41 4.65
N ALA A 149 7.06 16.35 4.93
CA ALA A 149 8.16 16.13 5.87
C ALA A 149 7.66 15.77 7.27
N GLU A 150 6.53 16.32 7.72
CA GLU A 150 5.92 16.04 9.02
C GLU A 150 5.37 14.61 9.08
N LEU A 151 4.78 14.11 7.99
CA LEU A 151 4.36 12.70 7.90
C LEU A 151 5.55 11.77 8.04
N LEU A 152 6.62 12.02 7.27
CA LEU A 152 7.83 11.20 7.32
C LEU A 152 8.55 11.30 8.67
N ALA A 153 8.54 12.46 9.32
CA ALA A 153 9.15 12.65 10.64
C ALA A 153 8.46 11.88 11.77
N ARG A 154 7.18 11.51 11.62
CA ARG A 154 6.45 10.65 12.57
C ARG A 154 6.72 9.16 12.37
N ALA A 155 7.44 8.78 11.31
CA ALA A 155 7.79 7.39 11.06
C ALA A 155 8.68 6.84 12.19
N GLN A 156 8.51 5.56 12.48
CA GLN A 156 9.26 4.84 13.52
C GLN A 156 10.35 4.00 12.86
N GLU A 157 11.58 4.07 13.38
CA GLU A 157 12.65 3.15 12.96
C GLU A 157 12.35 1.74 13.48
N LEU A 158 12.04 0.82 12.57
CA LEU A 158 11.71 -0.57 12.88
C LEU A 158 12.55 -1.53 12.04
N SER A 159 12.76 -2.74 12.57
CA SER A 159 13.43 -3.82 11.85
C SER A 159 12.48 -4.53 10.89
N VAL A 160 12.76 -4.45 9.59
CA VAL A 160 12.06 -5.16 8.52
C VAL A 160 13.02 -6.17 7.91
N ASP A 161 12.79 -7.46 8.17
CA ASP A 161 13.68 -8.56 7.77
C ASP A 161 15.18 -8.30 8.08
N SER A 162 15.44 -7.87 9.32
CA SER A 162 16.77 -7.51 9.87
C SER A 162 17.39 -6.21 9.35
N VAL A 163 16.65 -5.38 8.60
CA VAL A 163 17.10 -4.03 8.21
C VAL A 163 16.23 -2.98 8.89
N HIS A 164 16.89 -2.07 9.62
CA HIS A 164 16.21 -0.95 10.26
C HIS A 164 15.96 0.16 9.23
N MET A 165 14.71 0.60 9.13
CA MET A 165 14.29 1.70 8.26
C MET A 165 13.08 2.43 8.86
N PRO A 166 12.78 3.66 8.40
CA PRO A 166 11.59 4.37 8.85
C PRO A 166 10.34 3.67 8.33
N VAL A 167 9.37 3.43 9.19
CA VAL A 167 8.06 2.84 8.90
C VAL A 167 6.98 3.80 9.35
N LEU A 168 5.98 4.09 8.52
CA LEU A 168 4.88 4.98 8.89
C LEU A 168 4.21 4.54 10.19
N SER A 169 3.75 5.51 10.98
CA SER A 169 3.11 5.22 12.26
C SER A 169 1.81 4.43 12.05
N PRO A 170 1.39 3.55 12.99
CA PRO A 170 0.12 2.84 12.89
C PRO A 170 -1.08 3.77 12.74
N THR A 171 -1.04 4.93 13.41
CA THR A 171 -2.05 5.99 13.28
C THR A 171 -2.14 6.51 11.85
N ASP A 172 -1.02 6.88 11.25
CA ASP A 172 -0.99 7.41 9.88
C ASP A 172 -1.38 6.32 8.86
N LEU A 173 -0.93 5.07 9.05
CA LEU A 173 -1.38 3.93 8.22
C LEU A 173 -2.89 3.74 8.28
N MET A 174 -3.49 3.78 9.48
CA MET A 174 -4.94 3.65 9.65
C MET A 174 -5.69 4.81 8.99
N ARG A 175 -5.20 6.05 9.14
CA ARG A 175 -5.77 7.22 8.49
C ARG A 175 -5.76 7.09 6.97
N SER A 176 -4.64 6.68 6.39
CA SER A 176 -4.52 6.51 4.94
C SER A 176 -5.43 5.40 4.41
N LEU A 177 -5.55 4.28 5.11
CA LEU A 177 -6.48 3.20 4.76
C LEU A 177 -7.94 3.67 4.78
N MET A 178 -8.33 4.39 5.83
CA MET A 178 -9.70 4.89 5.96
C MET A 178 -10.01 6.01 4.97
N ALA A 179 -9.05 6.86 4.64
CA ALA A 179 -9.22 7.94 3.67
C ALA A 179 -9.47 7.44 2.23
N ALA A 180 -9.13 6.17 1.94
CA ALA A 180 -9.45 5.52 0.67
C ALA A 180 -10.93 5.06 0.56
N PHE A 181 -11.71 5.18 1.63
CA PHE A 181 -13.13 4.83 1.59
C PHE A 181 -13.96 5.86 0.80
N SER A 182 -14.80 5.35 -0.08
CA SER A 182 -15.78 6.12 -0.86
C SER A 182 -17.09 5.34 -1.00
N GLU A 183 -18.12 5.98 -1.55
CA GLU A 183 -19.40 5.32 -1.86
C GLU A 183 -19.26 4.15 -2.85
N HIS A 184 -18.21 4.17 -3.66
CA HIS A 184 -17.94 3.14 -4.67
C HIS A 184 -16.91 2.10 -4.21
N HIS A 185 -16.13 2.41 -3.18
CA HIS A 185 -15.06 1.55 -2.70
C HIS A 185 -14.94 1.64 -1.18
N CYS A 186 -15.46 0.63 -0.49
CA CYS A 186 -15.47 0.59 0.97
C CYS A 186 -15.38 -0.87 1.44
N ASP A 187 -14.16 -1.40 1.46
CA ASP A 187 -13.90 -2.76 1.97
C ASP A 187 -13.45 -2.74 3.44
N PHE A 188 -14.41 -2.91 4.35
CA PHE A 188 -14.10 -3.07 5.78
C PHE A 188 -13.41 -4.40 6.08
N GLY A 189 -13.58 -5.42 5.25
CA GLY A 189 -12.96 -6.74 5.41
C GLY A 189 -11.44 -6.68 5.32
N ALA A 190 -10.91 -5.83 4.43
CA ALA A 190 -9.47 -5.59 4.32
C ALA A 190 -8.90 -4.78 5.50
N VAL A 191 -9.63 -3.77 6.01
CA VAL A 191 -9.12 -2.84 7.02
C VAL A 191 -9.32 -3.34 8.47
N LEU A 192 -10.39 -4.10 8.74
CA LEU A 192 -10.72 -4.59 10.08
C LEU A 192 -9.60 -5.46 10.72
N PRO A 193 -8.97 -6.42 10.03
CA PRO A 193 -7.88 -7.20 10.61
C PRO A 193 -6.69 -6.34 11.04
N ILE A 194 -6.38 -5.30 10.25
CA ILE A 194 -5.31 -4.35 10.55
C ILE A 194 -5.66 -3.54 11.80
N ALA A 195 -6.88 -2.99 11.84
CA ALA A 195 -7.40 -2.27 13.00
C ALA A 195 -7.33 -3.12 14.28
N ARG A 196 -7.72 -4.39 14.22
CA ARG A 196 -7.65 -5.31 15.37
C ARG A 196 -6.24 -5.60 15.83
N ALA A 197 -5.32 -5.85 14.89
CA ALA A 197 -3.95 -6.21 15.19
C ALA A 197 -3.16 -5.04 15.79
N LEU A 198 -3.43 -3.82 15.32
CA LEU A 198 -2.71 -2.62 15.72
C LEU A 198 -3.47 -1.73 16.72
N ARG A 199 -4.62 -2.17 17.24
CA ARG A 199 -5.54 -1.34 18.05
C ARG A 199 -4.89 -0.58 19.21
N GLU A 200 -3.91 -1.19 19.89
CA GLU A 200 -3.24 -0.59 21.05
C GLU A 200 -2.15 0.42 20.65
N LYS A 201 -1.75 0.41 19.37
CA LYS A 201 -0.70 1.28 18.82
C LYS A 201 -1.26 2.47 18.04
N ILE A 202 -2.55 2.43 17.72
CA ILE A 202 -3.23 3.48 16.95
C ILE A 202 -3.77 4.53 17.93
N ASP A 203 -3.49 5.81 17.65
CA ASP A 203 -4.17 6.92 18.31
C ASP A 203 -5.56 7.11 17.69
N TRP A 204 -6.55 6.46 18.29
CA TRP A 204 -7.94 6.55 17.83
C TRP A 204 -8.57 7.94 18.02
N THR A 205 -8.02 8.78 18.89
CA THR A 205 -8.49 10.18 19.04
C THR A 205 -8.08 10.99 17.82
N GLU A 206 -6.82 10.83 17.39
CA GLU A 206 -6.32 11.47 16.18
C GLU A 206 -7.05 10.96 14.93
N VAL A 207 -7.25 9.64 14.79
CA VAL A 207 -7.99 9.05 13.66
C VAL A 207 -9.40 9.63 13.57
N ARG A 208 -10.13 9.70 14.69
CA ARG A 208 -11.47 10.31 14.74
C ARG A 208 -11.46 11.76 14.30
N SER A 209 -10.52 12.55 14.82
CA SER A 209 -10.41 13.96 14.45
C SER A 209 -10.09 14.17 12.98
N ALA A 210 -9.24 13.31 12.39
CA ALA A 210 -8.86 13.40 10.99
C ALA A 210 -9.98 12.98 10.03
N CYS A 211 -10.87 12.08 10.49
CA CYS A 211 -11.97 11.55 9.68
C CYS A 211 -13.32 12.25 9.94
N ALA A 212 -13.36 13.29 10.78
CA ALA A 212 -14.59 13.98 11.14
C ALA A 212 -15.28 14.58 9.90
N GLY A 213 -16.57 14.28 9.75
CA GLY A 213 -17.40 14.70 8.62
C GLY A 213 -17.32 13.79 7.39
N ALA A 214 -16.51 12.72 7.42
CA ALA A 214 -16.44 11.74 6.33
C ALA A 214 -17.29 10.52 6.68
N ALA A 215 -18.45 10.39 6.02
CA ALA A 215 -19.46 9.39 6.35
C ALA A 215 -18.95 7.93 6.34
N MET A 216 -18.09 7.58 5.37
CA MET A 216 -17.60 6.20 5.22
C MET A 216 -16.55 5.82 6.28
N PRO A 217 -15.51 6.65 6.54
CA PRO A 217 -14.65 6.51 7.73
C PRO A 217 -15.41 6.48 9.06
N GLU A 218 -16.39 7.36 9.25
CA GLU A 218 -17.20 7.40 10.47
C GLU A 218 -18.02 6.12 10.67
N ALA A 219 -18.60 5.58 9.58
CA ALA A 219 -19.30 4.29 9.61
C ALA A 219 -18.35 3.14 10.01
N PHE A 220 -17.09 3.15 9.55
CA PHE A 220 -16.10 2.16 9.97
C PHE A 220 -15.74 2.30 11.45
N LEU A 221 -15.53 3.51 11.95
CA LEU A 221 -15.26 3.75 13.37
C LEU A 221 -16.41 3.25 14.24
N TYR A 222 -17.66 3.55 13.87
CA TYR A 222 -18.84 3.02 14.55
C TYR A 222 -18.86 1.49 14.51
N PHE A 223 -18.53 0.87 13.38
CA PHE A 223 -18.44 -0.58 13.27
C PHE A 223 -17.37 -1.17 14.20
N LEU A 224 -16.19 -0.54 14.31
CA LEU A 224 -15.13 -0.95 15.24
C LEU A 224 -15.58 -0.87 16.71
N GLU A 225 -16.35 0.15 17.08
CA GLU A 225 -16.94 0.27 18.42
C GLU A 225 -17.96 -0.84 18.68
N ARG A 226 -18.86 -1.10 17.72
CA ARG A 226 -19.89 -2.15 17.86
C ARG A 226 -19.30 -3.56 17.98
N LEU A 227 -18.07 -3.74 17.51
CA LEU A 227 -17.30 -4.97 17.61
C LEU A 227 -16.32 -5.02 18.79
N ASP A 228 -16.36 -4.02 19.68
CA ASP A 228 -15.46 -3.86 20.83
C ASP A 228 -13.97 -3.91 20.43
N VAL A 229 -13.63 -3.41 19.24
CA VAL A 229 -12.23 -3.28 18.78
C VAL A 229 -11.59 -2.05 19.37
N ILE A 230 -12.35 -0.96 19.47
CA ILE A 230 -11.92 0.33 19.99
C ILE A 230 -12.93 0.80 21.04
N PRO A 231 -12.51 1.60 22.03
CA PRO A 231 -13.45 2.19 22.96
C PRO A 231 -14.46 3.07 22.21
N ALA A 232 -15.72 3.05 22.67
CA ALA A 232 -16.73 3.99 22.22
C ALA A 232 -16.17 5.41 22.34
N GLY A 233 -16.27 6.20 21.26
CA GLY A 233 -16.03 7.63 21.35
C GLY A 233 -16.93 8.16 22.45
N ARG A 234 -16.37 8.86 23.45
CA ARG A 234 -17.18 9.41 24.55
C ARG A 234 -18.33 10.19 23.91
N GLU A 235 -19.55 9.71 24.08
CA GLU A 235 -20.71 10.54 23.84
C GLU A 235 -20.59 11.69 24.86
N GLU A 236 -20.22 12.89 24.41
CA GLU A 236 -20.77 14.09 25.02
C GLU A 236 -22.27 14.18 24.65
N ASN A 237 -23.03 13.14 25.01
CA ASN A 237 -24.46 13.24 25.21
C ASN A 237 -24.65 13.93 26.56
N GLN A 238 -24.54 15.25 26.56
CA GLN A 238 -25.00 16.10 27.65
C GLN A 238 -25.23 17.53 27.15
N ARG A 239 -26.37 17.76 26.49
CA ARG A 239 -27.50 18.54 27.03
C ARG A 239 -28.60 18.80 25.99
#